data_AF-A0A529HPP5-F1
#
_entry.id   AF-A0A529HPP5-F1
#
_cell.length_a   1.000
_cell.length_b   1.000
_cell.length_c   1.000
_cell.angle_alpha   90.00
_cell.angle_beta   90.00
_cell.angle_gamma   90.00
#
_symmetry.space_group_name_H-M   'P 1'
#
loop_
_entity.id
_entity.type
_entity.pdbx_description
1 polymer ?
#
loop_
_entity_poly.entity_id
_entity_poly.type
_entity_poly.pdbx_seq_one_letter_code
_entity_poly.pdbx_strand_id
1 'polypeptide(L)'
;HIGKRFGNMPEDLRGRLREARHGAISRLAEQARVHGASTILLAGDTFDTETPTPAMLRQAMAEMSQSAPLRWILLPGNHDSLLADQLWSAADSVVPDNVLLATRPETLTIGADVALLPAPCTTRRPGRDLTEWMNSAATPQGAIRLGLAHGAIQNFSEDSA
;
A
#
# COMPACT_ATOMS: atom_id res chain seq x y z
N HIS A 1 8.51 2.71 -0.74
CA HIS A 1 9.80 2.44 -1.38
C HIS A 1 10.81 1.81 -0.40
N ILE A 2 10.46 0.70 0.23
CA ILE A 2 11.36 -0.10 1.06
C ILE A 2 12.37 -0.79 0.15
N GLY A 3 13.64 -0.83 0.54
CA GLY A 3 14.71 -1.42 -0.27
C GLY A 3 15.40 -0.49 -1.24
N LYS A 4 15.03 0.80 -1.25
CA LYS A 4 15.68 1.81 -2.08
C LYS A 4 17.19 1.82 -1.84
N ARG A 5 17.97 1.65 -2.92
CA ARG A 5 19.41 1.43 -2.81
C ARG A 5 20.21 2.68 -2.46
N PHE A 6 19.71 3.87 -2.79
CA PHE A 6 20.39 5.17 -2.65
C PHE A 6 21.81 5.18 -3.23
N GLY A 7 21.99 4.65 -4.45
CA GLY A 7 23.31 4.47 -5.07
C GLY A 7 24.11 5.76 -5.29
N ASN A 8 23.42 6.89 -5.46
CA ASN A 8 24.05 8.20 -5.69
C ASN A 8 24.48 8.91 -4.39
N MET A 9 24.29 8.28 -3.23
CA MET A 9 24.64 8.85 -1.92
C MET A 9 25.96 8.27 -1.40
N PRO A 10 26.68 9.00 -0.53
CA PRO A 10 27.83 8.49 0.21
C PRO A 10 27.53 7.17 0.93
N GLU A 11 28.53 6.28 1.05
CA GLU A 11 28.35 4.92 1.60
C GLU A 11 27.84 4.93 3.04
N ASP A 12 28.41 5.79 3.87
CA ASP A 12 28.02 6.01 5.27
C ASP A 12 26.57 6.49 5.42
N LEU A 13 26.09 7.27 4.44
CA LEU A 13 24.71 7.76 4.41
C LEU A 13 23.72 6.72 3.87
N ARG A 14 24.17 5.82 2.98
CA ARG A 14 23.32 4.83 2.32
C ARG A 14 22.66 3.87 3.31
N GLY A 15 23.42 3.37 4.28
CA GLY A 15 22.90 2.49 5.34
C GLY A 15 21.79 3.18 6.14
N ARG A 16 22.08 4.39 6.63
CA ARG A 16 21.15 5.21 7.42
C ARG A 16 19.86 5.54 6.65
N LEU A 17 19.94 5.81 5.36
CA LEU A 17 18.76 6.07 4.53
C LEU A 17 17.87 4.82 4.33
N ARG A 18 18.48 3.63 4.22
CA ARG A 18 17.73 2.37 4.15
C ARG A 18 17.01 2.08 5.47
N GLU A 19 17.70 2.25 6.59
CA GLU A 19 17.12 2.13 7.92
C GLU A 19 15.98 3.13 8.13
N ALA A 20 16.17 4.40 7.75
CA ALA A 20 15.13 5.43 7.86
C ALA A 20 13.88 5.12 7.02
N ARG A 21 14.04 4.46 5.87
CA ARG A 21 12.90 3.97 5.05
C ARG A 21 12.18 2.83 5.73
N HIS A 22 12.90 1.90 6.33
CA HIS A 22 12.28 0.80 7.05
C HIS A 22 11.55 1.30 8.31
N GLY A 23 12.21 2.14 9.13
CA GLY A 23 11.61 2.78 10.30
C GLY A 23 10.49 3.78 10.00
N ALA A 24 10.11 3.98 8.74
CA ALA A 24 8.88 4.68 8.41
C ALA A 24 7.63 3.86 8.81
N ILE A 25 7.71 2.52 8.80
CA ILE A 25 6.58 1.65 9.20
C ILE A 25 6.22 1.92 10.66
N SER A 26 7.20 1.86 11.57
CA SER A 26 6.99 2.08 13.00
C SER A 26 6.45 3.49 13.28
N ARG A 27 6.99 4.51 12.59
CA ARG A 27 6.53 5.90 12.72
C ARG A 27 5.11 6.10 12.22
N LEU A 28 4.73 5.48 11.10
CA LEU A 28 3.34 5.51 10.63
C LEU A 28 2.40 4.87 11.65
N ALA A 29 2.79 3.73 12.24
CA ALA A 29 2.02 3.06 13.29
C ALA A 29 1.86 3.95 14.53
N GLU A 30 2.93 4.61 14.96
CA GLU A 30 2.92 5.55 16.07
C GLU A 30 1.95 6.71 15.81
N GLN A 31 2.05 7.36 14.64
CA GLN A 31 1.16 8.47 14.28
C GLN A 31 -0.31 8.01 14.19
N ALA A 32 -0.57 6.83 13.63
CA ALA A 32 -1.92 6.27 13.59
C ALA A 32 -2.49 6.13 15.01
N ARG A 33 -1.72 5.62 15.96
CA ARG A 33 -2.16 5.51 17.37
C ARG A 33 -2.38 6.87 18.02
N VAL A 34 -1.46 7.81 17.85
CA VAL A 34 -1.57 9.18 18.40
C VAL A 34 -2.85 9.85 17.93
N HIS A 35 -3.25 9.62 16.68
CA HIS A 35 -4.45 10.21 16.09
C HIS A 35 -5.70 9.30 16.17
N GLY A 36 -5.62 8.16 16.85
CA GLY A 36 -6.76 7.24 17.01
C GLY A 36 -7.21 6.53 15.73
N ALA A 37 -6.37 6.50 14.69
CA ALA A 37 -6.64 5.77 13.47
C ALA A 37 -6.50 4.25 13.70
N SER A 38 -7.48 3.48 13.23
CA SER A 38 -7.50 2.02 13.37
C SER A 38 -6.97 1.28 12.13
N THR A 39 -6.79 1.99 11.02
CA THR A 39 -6.37 1.41 9.73
C THR A 39 -5.42 2.36 9.00
N ILE A 40 -4.30 1.84 8.49
CA ILE A 40 -3.38 2.53 7.57
C ILE A 40 -3.59 1.98 6.17
N LEU A 41 -3.72 2.88 5.20
CA LEU A 41 -3.82 2.55 3.77
C LEU A 41 -2.52 2.97 3.07
N LEU A 42 -1.80 2.01 2.47
CA LEU A 42 -0.65 2.28 1.63
C LEU A 42 -1.07 2.22 0.16
N ALA A 43 -1.18 3.39 -0.47
CA ALA A 43 -1.65 3.56 -1.84
C ALA A 43 -0.55 3.29 -2.89
N GLY A 44 0.10 2.13 -2.84
CA GLY A 44 1.14 1.75 -3.79
C GLY A 44 2.57 2.09 -3.38
N ASP A 45 3.52 1.56 -4.13
CA ASP A 45 4.95 1.81 -4.02
C ASP A 45 5.48 1.55 -2.60
N THR A 46 4.99 0.49 -1.97
CA THR A 46 5.51 0.04 -0.66
C THR A 46 6.95 -0.43 -0.83
N PHE A 47 7.24 -1.24 -1.85
CA PHE A 47 8.58 -1.70 -2.19
C PHE A 47 9.17 -0.90 -3.36
N ASP A 48 10.50 -0.71 -3.38
CA ASP A 48 11.19 0.06 -4.43
C ASP A 48 11.49 -0.77 -5.69
N THR A 49 11.41 -2.10 -5.58
CA THR A 49 11.81 -3.07 -6.59
C THR A 49 10.79 -4.20 -6.68
N GLU A 50 10.60 -4.74 -7.88
CA GLU A 50 9.70 -5.87 -8.18
C GLU A 50 10.20 -7.18 -7.56
N THR A 51 11.50 -7.27 -7.27
CA THR A 51 12.13 -8.44 -6.63
C THR A 51 12.82 -8.05 -5.31
N PRO A 52 12.07 -7.72 -4.25
CA PRO A 52 12.65 -7.48 -2.94
C PRO A 52 13.26 -8.77 -2.39
N THR A 53 14.28 -8.66 -1.54
CA THR A 53 14.85 -9.86 -0.91
C THR A 53 13.82 -10.46 0.06
N PRO A 54 13.77 -11.81 0.22
CA PRO A 54 12.85 -12.44 1.17
C PRO A 54 13.01 -11.94 2.62
N ALA A 55 14.25 -11.62 3.01
CA ALA A 55 14.54 -11.04 4.33
C ALA A 55 13.88 -9.66 4.51
N MET A 56 13.95 -8.79 3.49
CA MET A 56 13.36 -7.46 3.55
C MET A 56 11.84 -7.51 3.61
N LEU A 57 11.22 -8.41 2.82
CA LEU A 57 9.78 -8.63 2.84
C LEU A 57 9.33 -9.11 4.23
N ARG A 58 9.96 -10.15 4.78
CA ARG A 58 9.65 -10.65 6.13
C ARG A 58 9.84 -9.59 7.20
N GLN A 59 10.90 -8.79 7.11
CA GLN A 59 11.15 -7.71 8.06
C GLN A 59 10.05 -6.65 8.00
N ALA A 60 9.60 -6.25 6.81
CA ALA A 60 8.50 -5.30 6.65
C ALA A 60 7.18 -5.84 7.21
N MET A 61 6.86 -7.11 6.91
CA MET A 61 5.65 -7.76 7.45
C MET A 61 5.70 -7.92 8.97
N ALA A 62 6.86 -8.29 9.53
CA ALA A 62 7.05 -8.40 10.97
C ALA A 62 6.89 -7.05 11.67
N GLU A 63 7.40 -5.97 11.08
CA GLU A 63 7.23 -4.61 11.63
C GLU A 63 5.76 -4.17 11.62
N MET A 64 5.03 -4.46 10.55
CA MET A 64 3.58 -4.20 10.49
C MET A 64 2.81 -5.06 11.51
N SER A 65 3.19 -6.32 11.68
CA SER A 65 2.57 -7.25 12.64
C SER A 65 2.66 -6.75 14.08
N GLN A 66 3.79 -6.17 14.48
CA GLN A 66 3.99 -5.59 15.82
C GLN A 66 3.04 -4.43 16.14
N SER A 67 2.37 -3.87 15.13
CA SER A 67 1.44 -2.77 15.34
C SER A 67 -0.01 -3.18 15.63
N ALA A 68 -0.31 -4.47 15.64
CA ALA A 68 -1.64 -4.99 15.98
C ALA A 68 -2.20 -4.36 17.28
N PRO A 69 -3.50 -4.05 17.36
CA PRO A 69 -4.57 -4.39 16.39
C PRO A 69 -4.70 -3.42 15.21
N LEU A 70 -3.75 -2.49 15.01
CA LEU A 70 -3.76 -1.59 13.85
C LEU A 70 -3.74 -2.39 12.54
N ARG A 71 -4.69 -2.10 11.65
CA ARG A 71 -4.77 -2.75 10.34
C ARG A 71 -3.95 -2.03 9.29
N TRP A 72 -3.35 -2.77 8.38
CA TRP A 72 -2.65 -2.26 7.20
C TRP A 72 -3.31 -2.79 5.95
N ILE A 73 -3.50 -1.92 4.96
CA ILE A 73 -3.96 -2.32 3.64
C ILE A 73 -2.96 -1.84 2.62
N LEU A 74 -2.35 -2.78 1.90
CA LEU A 74 -1.30 -2.52 0.93
C LEU A 74 -1.88 -2.66 -0.48
N LEU A 75 -1.96 -1.53 -1.19
CA LEU A 75 -2.24 -1.52 -2.62
C LEU A 75 -0.92 -1.69 -3.40
N PRO A 76 -0.89 -2.47 -4.49
CA PRO A 76 0.19 -2.44 -5.47
C PRO A 76 0.33 -1.08 -6.18
N GLY A 77 1.55 -0.59 -6.34
CA GLY A 77 1.89 0.63 -7.08
C GLY A 77 2.71 0.37 -8.35
N ASN A 78 3.45 1.36 -8.81
CA ASN A 78 4.25 1.26 -10.03
C ASN A 78 5.52 0.41 -9.85
N HIS A 79 6.20 0.56 -8.72
CA HIS A 79 7.45 -0.14 -8.40
C HIS A 79 7.23 -1.57 -7.92
N ASP A 80 6.03 -1.85 -7.41
CA ASP A 80 5.59 -3.13 -6.90
C ASP A 80 4.25 -3.53 -7.53
N SER A 81 4.09 -3.30 -8.84
CA SER A 81 2.86 -3.66 -9.56
C SER A 81 2.56 -5.16 -9.53
N LEU A 82 1.34 -5.57 -9.87
CA LEU A 82 0.96 -6.99 -9.93
C LEU A 82 1.76 -7.80 -10.97
N LEU A 83 2.44 -7.15 -11.92
CA LEU A 83 3.41 -7.82 -12.80
C LEU A 83 4.56 -8.45 -12.01
N ALA A 84 4.86 -7.94 -10.82
CA ALA A 84 5.78 -8.52 -9.86
C ALA A 84 5.14 -9.71 -9.12
N ASP A 85 4.69 -10.72 -9.86
CA ASP A 85 3.93 -11.86 -9.34
C ASP A 85 4.65 -12.57 -8.18
N GLN A 86 5.97 -12.74 -8.31
CA GLN A 86 6.80 -13.35 -7.27
C GLN A 86 6.81 -12.54 -5.96
N LEU A 87 6.77 -11.21 -6.01
CA LEU A 87 6.70 -10.38 -4.83
C LEU A 87 5.37 -10.60 -4.10
N TRP A 88 4.26 -10.50 -4.82
CA TRP A 88 2.93 -10.62 -4.20
C TRP A 88 2.63 -12.03 -3.73
N SER A 89 3.07 -13.06 -4.45
CA SER A 89 3.00 -14.45 -3.99
C SER A 89 3.85 -14.69 -2.73
N ALA A 90 5.07 -14.17 -2.70
CA ALA A 90 5.91 -14.25 -1.51
C ALA A 90 5.31 -13.48 -0.33
N ALA A 91 4.72 -12.31 -0.58
CA ALA A 91 4.06 -11.50 0.45
C ALA A 91 2.87 -12.22 1.07
N ASP A 92 2.03 -12.82 0.24
CA ASP A 92 0.86 -13.61 0.65
C ASP A 92 1.26 -14.79 1.56
N SER A 93 2.40 -15.43 1.28
CA SER A 93 2.90 -16.55 2.10
C SER A 93 3.36 -16.19 3.52
N VAL A 94 3.60 -14.91 3.81
CA VAL A 94 4.10 -14.42 5.10
C VAL A 94 3.28 -13.25 5.67
N VAL A 95 2.10 -13.00 5.11
CA VAL A 95 1.25 -11.87 5.53
C VAL A 95 0.69 -12.12 6.93
N PRO A 96 0.83 -11.18 7.88
CA PRO A 96 0.24 -11.31 9.21
C PRO A 96 -1.25 -10.95 9.21
N ASP A 97 -1.99 -11.40 10.22
CA ASP A 97 -3.46 -11.22 10.31
C ASP A 97 -3.95 -9.77 10.24
N ASN A 98 -3.14 -8.80 10.68
CA ASN A 98 -3.49 -7.39 10.66
C ASN A 98 -3.08 -6.68 9.36
N VAL A 99 -2.56 -7.40 8.36
CA VAL A 99 -2.18 -6.85 7.05
C VAL A 99 -3.05 -7.50 5.97
N LEU A 100 -3.61 -6.68 5.10
CA LEU A 100 -4.37 -7.10 3.93
C LEU A 100 -3.65 -6.62 2.66
N LEU A 101 -3.44 -7.53 1.71
CA LEU A 101 -2.90 -7.22 0.39
C LEU A 101 -4.06 -6.96 -0.58
N ALA A 102 -4.27 -5.69 -0.96
CA ALA A 102 -5.36 -5.28 -1.83
C ALA A 102 -4.99 -5.50 -3.30
N THR A 103 -4.80 -6.76 -3.69
CA THR A 103 -4.30 -7.18 -5.02
C THR A 103 -5.41 -7.41 -6.05
N ARG A 104 -6.68 -7.27 -5.66
CA ARG A 104 -7.85 -7.48 -6.52
C ARG A 104 -8.79 -6.27 -6.48
N PRO A 105 -9.47 -5.92 -7.59
CA PRO A 105 -10.49 -4.87 -7.62
C PRO A 105 -11.82 -5.40 -7.06
N GLU A 106 -11.90 -5.50 -5.73
CA GLU A 106 -13.07 -5.98 -5.01
C GLU A 106 -13.41 -5.09 -3.83
N THR A 107 -14.70 -4.99 -3.47
CA THR A 107 -15.13 -4.19 -2.33
C THR A 107 -14.65 -4.81 -1.01
N LEU A 108 -13.90 -4.05 -0.23
CA LEU A 108 -13.41 -4.44 1.10
C LEU A 108 -14.09 -3.60 2.18
N THR A 109 -14.61 -4.21 3.25
CA THR A 109 -15.23 -3.47 4.35
C THR A 109 -14.19 -3.09 5.42
N ILE A 110 -13.99 -1.79 5.64
CA ILE A 110 -13.03 -1.28 6.62
C ILE A 110 -13.74 -0.58 7.79
N GLY A 111 -14.14 -1.36 8.78
CA GLY A 111 -14.96 -0.86 9.90
C GLY A 111 -16.45 -1.10 9.61
N ALA A 112 -17.35 -0.48 10.37
CA ALA A 112 -18.78 -0.74 10.23
C ALA A 112 -19.38 -0.15 8.93
N ASP A 113 -18.99 1.06 8.56
CA ASP A 113 -19.71 1.87 7.57
C ASP A 113 -18.83 2.37 6.41
N VAL A 114 -17.71 1.71 6.13
CA VAL A 114 -16.78 2.15 5.07
C VAL A 114 -16.46 1.01 4.11
N ALA A 115 -16.71 1.25 2.83
CA ALA A 115 -16.39 0.37 1.72
C ALA A 115 -15.16 0.90 0.98
N LEU A 116 -14.04 0.19 1.10
CA LEU A 116 -12.81 0.43 0.37
C LEU A 116 -12.86 -0.23 -1.01
N LEU A 117 -12.55 0.54 -2.04
CA LEU A 117 -12.54 0.15 -3.44
C LEU A 117 -11.10 0.27 -3.97
N PRO A 118 -10.28 -0.78 -3.88
CA PRO A 118 -8.90 -0.78 -4.38
C PRO A 118 -8.79 -0.93 -5.90
N ALA A 119 -7.96 -0.12 -6.54
CA ALA A 119 -7.55 -0.24 -7.94
C ALA A 119 -6.06 -0.64 -8.00
N PRO A 120 -5.73 -1.93 -7.82
CA PRO A 120 -4.35 -2.38 -7.76
C PRO A 120 -3.63 -2.13 -9.08
N CYS A 121 -2.45 -1.52 -9.02
CA CYS A 121 -1.64 -1.27 -10.21
C CYS A 121 -1.22 -2.59 -10.86
N THR A 122 -1.73 -2.88 -12.07
CA THR A 122 -1.43 -4.14 -12.77
C THR A 122 -0.03 -4.16 -13.37
N THR A 123 0.39 -3.01 -13.91
CA THR A 123 1.71 -2.75 -14.51
C THR A 123 1.98 -1.24 -14.43
N ARG A 124 3.23 -0.79 -14.62
CA ARG A 124 3.58 0.66 -14.62
C ARG A 124 2.78 1.53 -15.58
N ARG A 125 2.24 0.96 -16.66
CA ARG A 125 1.47 1.68 -17.68
C ARG A 125 0.31 0.78 -18.12
N PRO A 126 -0.78 0.73 -17.33
CA PRO A 126 -1.89 -0.18 -17.58
C PRO A 126 -2.66 0.12 -18.87
N GLY A 127 -2.49 1.32 -19.44
CA GLY A 127 -3.14 1.73 -20.70
C GLY A 127 -4.66 1.95 -20.59
N ARG A 128 -5.21 1.85 -19.38
CA ARG A 128 -6.63 2.05 -19.06
C ARG A 128 -6.77 2.64 -17.66
N ASP A 129 -7.94 3.18 -17.35
CA ASP A 129 -8.29 3.63 -16.02
C ASP A 129 -8.58 2.43 -15.11
N LEU A 130 -7.74 2.21 -14.09
CA LEU A 130 -7.92 1.13 -13.13
C LEU A 130 -9.02 1.43 -12.09
N THR A 131 -9.52 2.66 -12.04
CA THR A 131 -10.58 3.09 -11.11
C THR A 131 -11.98 2.94 -11.70
N GLU A 132 -12.10 2.64 -13.00
CA GLU A 132 -13.39 2.56 -13.70
C GLU A 132 -14.41 1.63 -13.01
N TRP A 133 -13.94 0.49 -12.50
CA TRP A 133 -14.79 -0.48 -11.79
C TRP A 133 -15.46 0.08 -10.54
N MET A 134 -14.86 1.11 -9.92
CA MET A 134 -15.38 1.76 -8.72
C MET A 134 -16.72 2.43 -8.99
N ASN A 135 -17.04 2.81 -10.23
CA ASN A 135 -18.32 3.46 -10.56
C ASN A 135 -19.51 2.51 -10.37
N SER A 136 -19.33 1.23 -10.72
CA SER A 136 -20.38 0.20 -10.64
C SER A 136 -20.24 -0.72 -9.43
N ALA A 137 -19.23 -0.50 -8.58
CA ALA A 137 -18.99 -1.34 -7.41
C ALA A 137 -20.18 -1.31 -6.45
N ALA A 138 -20.71 -2.50 -6.13
CA ALA A 138 -21.70 -2.66 -5.08
C ALA A 138 -21.04 -2.41 -3.72
N THR A 139 -21.68 -1.58 -2.90
CA THR A 139 -21.24 -1.25 -1.54
C THR A 139 -22.44 -1.37 -0.60
N PRO A 140 -22.24 -1.71 0.69
CA PRO A 140 -23.32 -1.72 1.67
C PRO A 140 -24.09 -0.40 1.66
N GLN A 141 -25.41 -0.47 1.87
CA GLN A 141 -26.25 0.72 1.89
C GLN A 141 -25.81 1.67 2.99
N GLY A 142 -25.65 2.95 2.66
CA GLY A 142 -25.21 3.98 3.62
C GLY A 142 -23.70 3.99 3.90
N ALA A 143 -22.91 3.09 3.31
CA ALA A 143 -21.47 3.07 3.52
C ALA A 143 -20.78 4.26 2.82
N ILE A 144 -19.81 4.85 3.51
CA ILE A 144 -18.84 5.77 2.92
C ILE A 144 -17.97 4.98 1.95
N ARG A 145 -17.87 5.44 0.71
CA ARG A 145 -17.05 4.81 -0.33
C ARG A 145 -15.67 5.45 -0.35
N LEU A 146 -14.63 4.65 -0.19
CA LEU A 146 -13.24 5.09 -0.24
C LEU A 146 -12.54 4.43 -1.42
N GLY A 147 -12.22 5.18 -2.46
CA GLY A 147 -11.38 4.70 -3.56
C GLY A 147 -9.90 4.69 -3.15
N LEU A 148 -9.17 3.64 -3.51
CA LEU A 148 -7.72 3.54 -3.26
C LEU A 148 -7.01 3.15 -4.55
N ALA A 149 -6.26 4.08 -5.14
CA ALA A 149 -5.57 3.88 -6.41
C ALA A 149 -4.14 4.43 -6.36
N HIS A 150 -3.28 3.92 -7.23
CA HIS A 150 -1.93 4.44 -7.43
C HIS A 150 -1.75 4.85 -8.88
N GLY A 151 -1.43 6.12 -9.12
CA GLY A 151 -1.22 6.63 -10.47
C GLY A 151 -1.20 8.14 -10.54
N ALA A 152 -0.88 8.65 -11.72
CA ALA A 152 -1.06 10.07 -12.01
C ALA A 152 -2.55 10.37 -12.12
N ILE A 153 -2.96 11.50 -11.58
CA ILE A 153 -4.30 12.02 -11.80
C ILE A 153 -4.30 12.93 -13.05
N GLN A 154 -5.46 13.11 -13.69
CA GLN A 154 -5.55 13.97 -14.88
C GLN A 154 -5.48 15.46 -14.54
N ASN A 155 -6.11 15.91 -13.45
CA ASN A 155 -6.11 17.31 -13.00
C ASN A 155 -6.58 17.43 -11.53
N PHE A 156 -5.98 18.33 -10.74
CA PHE A 156 -6.39 18.69 -9.38
C PHE A 156 -7.23 19.99 -9.38
N SER A 157 -8.10 20.22 -10.38
CA SER A 157 -8.88 21.46 -10.40
C SER A 157 -10.02 21.39 -9.38
N GLU A 158 -10.04 22.33 -8.43
CA GLU A 158 -11.17 22.59 -7.54
C GLU A 158 -12.36 23.30 -8.24
N ASP A 159 -12.26 23.60 -9.53
CA ASP A 159 -13.25 24.37 -10.31
C ASP A 159 -14.43 23.52 -10.84
N SER A 160 -14.98 22.64 -10.02
CA SER A 160 -16.26 21.99 -10.33
C SER A 160 -17.09 21.82 -9.07
N ALA A 161 -17.50 22.95 -8.51
CA ALA A 161 -18.59 23.08 -7.56
C ALA A 161 -19.55 24.18 -8.03
#